data_AF-A0A351Y6R7-F1
#
_entry.id   AF-A0A351Y6R7-F1
#
_cell.length_a   1.000
_cell.length_b   1.000
_cell.length_c   1.000
_cell.angle_alpha   90.00
_cell.angle_beta   90.00
_cell.angle_gamma   90.00
#
_symmetry.space_group_name_H-M   'P 1'
#
loop_
_entity.id
_entity.type
_entity.pdbx_description
1 polymer ?
#
loop_
_entity_poly.entity_id
_entity_poly.type
_entity_poly.pdbx_seq_one_letter_code
_entity_poly.pdbx_strand_id
1 'polypeptide(L)'
;MPYKKLSIRKTNSKRGSCTHDQKFSLNLDLIYLSTKYIKYVIIHEACHLKVKNHSAKFRALVESFCPEYKQTRKELRKFIIK
;
A
#
# COMPACT_ATOMS: atom_id res chain seq x y z
N MET A 1 6.66 -8.93 10.88
CA MET A 1 6.11 -9.67 9.72
C MET A 1 7.28 -10.01 8.83
N PRO A 2 7.57 -11.30 8.57
CA PRO A 2 8.62 -11.63 7.61
C PRO A 2 8.24 -11.10 6.22
N TYR A 3 9.21 -10.52 5.52
CA TYR A 3 9.11 -10.15 4.10
C TYR A 3 10.42 -10.56 3.42
N LYS A 4 10.33 -11.06 2.19
CA LYS A 4 11.52 -11.53 1.46
C LYS A 4 12.22 -10.40 0.73
N LYS A 5 11.45 -9.44 0.20
CA LYS A 5 12.01 -8.33 -0.59
C LYS A 5 11.07 -7.13 -0.60
N LEU A 6 11.65 -5.95 -0.43
CA LEU A 6 11.06 -4.68 -0.78
C LEU A 6 11.81 -4.13 -2.00
N SER A 7 11.07 -3.62 -2.99
CA SER A 7 11.67 -2.91 -4.11
C SER A 7 10.90 -1.64 -4.45
N ILE A 8 11.62 -0.57 -4.76
CA ILE A 8 11.06 0.67 -5.32
C ILE A 8 11.38 0.66 -6.80
N ARG A 9 10.37 0.73 -7.66
CA ARG A 9 10.54 0.65 -9.12
C ARG A 9 9.52 1.53 -9.81
N LYS A 10 9.85 2.03 -11.00
CA LYS A 10 8.83 2.60 -11.88
C LYS A 10 7.98 1.44 -12.43
N THR A 11 6.67 1.49 -12.20
CA THR A 11 5.75 0.42 -12.62
C THR A 11 4.52 1.00 -13.28
N ASN A 12 3.83 0.21 -14.13
CA ASN A 12 2.51 0.58 -14.65
C ASN A 12 1.42 0.59 -13.55
N SER A 13 1.69 -0.04 -12.40
CA SER A 13 0.79 -0.01 -11.25
C SER A 13 0.86 1.36 -10.56
N LYS A 14 -0.29 1.92 -10.17
CA LYS A 14 -0.33 3.31 -9.69
C LYS A 14 0.21 3.53 -8.27
N ARG A 15 0.56 2.47 -7.54
CA ARG A 15 0.86 2.53 -6.10
C ARG A 15 1.91 1.51 -5.67
N GLY A 16 1.56 0.23 -5.75
CA GLY A 16 2.39 -0.86 -5.25
C GLY A 16 1.73 -2.20 -5.53
N SER A 17 2.43 -3.27 -5.17
CA SER A 17 1.93 -4.63 -5.25
C SER A 17 2.64 -5.55 -4.26
N CYS A 18 1.93 -6.58 -3.79
CA CYS A 18 2.48 -7.63 -2.95
C CYS A 18 2.20 -9.00 -3.58
N THR A 19 3.24 -9.83 -3.68
CA THR A 19 3.13 -11.19 -4.19
C THR A 19 2.82 -12.20 -3.07
N HIS A 20 2.47 -13.42 -3.47
CA HIS A 20 2.31 -14.54 -2.54
C HIS A 20 3.64 -14.92 -1.85
N ASP A 21 4.77 -14.74 -2.54
CA ASP A 21 6.13 -15.01 -2.05
C ASP A 21 6.66 -13.94 -1.07
N GLN A 22 5.77 -13.16 -0.44
CA GLN A 22 6.13 -12.13 0.56
C GLN A 22 7.12 -11.07 0.02
N LYS A 23 7.06 -10.79 -1.28
CA LYS A 23 7.77 -9.70 -1.93
C LYS A 23 6.76 -8.60 -2.22
N PHE A 24 7.07 -7.36 -1.86
CA PHE A 24 6.24 -6.24 -2.23
C PHE A 24 7.06 -5.12 -2.86
N SER A 25 6.38 -4.32 -3.67
CA SER A 25 6.97 -3.24 -4.43
C SER A 25 6.15 -1.97 -4.31
N LEU A 26 6.85 -0.84 -4.39
CA LEU A 26 6.27 0.49 -4.40
C LEU A 26 6.59 1.14 -5.74
N ASN A 27 5.61 1.84 -6.30
CA ASN A 27 5.84 2.67 -7.48
C ASN A 27 6.69 3.88 -7.06
N LEU A 28 7.76 4.15 -7.82
CA LEU A 28 8.61 5.31 -7.67
C LEU A 28 7.82 6.63 -7.71
N ASP A 29 6.74 6.72 -8.50
CA ASP A 29 5.94 7.96 -8.62
C ASP A 29 5.30 8.41 -7.30
N LEU A 30 5.26 7.53 -6.27
CA LEU A 30 4.83 7.90 -4.93
C LEU A 30 5.70 9.02 -4.31
N ILE A 31 6.93 9.23 -4.77
CA ILE A 31 7.81 10.30 -4.27
C ILE A 31 7.23 11.70 -4.49
N TYR A 32 6.33 11.87 -5.47
CA TYR A 32 5.66 13.14 -5.74
C TYR A 32 4.47 13.41 -4.80
N LEU A 33 4.12 12.44 -3.96
CA LEU A 33 3.03 12.55 -3.01
C LEU A 33 3.55 12.89 -1.62
N SER A 34 2.71 13.56 -0.82
CA SER A 34 2.99 13.75 0.60
C SER A 34 3.27 12.41 1.30
N THR A 35 4.17 12.43 2.27
CA THR A 35 4.60 11.27 3.08
C THR A 35 3.42 10.50 3.69
N LYS A 36 2.30 11.17 3.99
CA LYS A 36 1.07 10.52 4.49
C LYS A 36 0.54 9.46 3.52
N TYR A 37 0.61 9.73 2.22
CA TYR A 37 0.14 8.81 1.18
C TYR A 37 1.11 7.65 0.98
N ILE A 38 2.41 7.94 0.99
CA ILE A 38 3.46 6.93 0.91
C ILE A 38 3.32 5.94 2.08
N LYS A 39 3.17 6.47 3.30
CA LYS A 39 2.96 5.66 4.52
C LYS A 39 1.74 4.75 4.39
N TYR A 40 0.61 5.27 3.92
CA TYR A 40 -0.59 4.46 3.70
C TYR A 40 -0.34 3.33 2.69
N VAL A 41 0.34 3.59 1.57
CA VAL A 41 0.64 2.54 0.57
C VAL A 41 1.58 1.48 1.15
N ILE A 42 2.60 1.89 1.90
CA ILE A 42 3.50 0.94 2.59
C ILE A 42 2.71 0.04 3.55
N ILE A 43 1.85 0.63 4.39
CA ILE A 43 1.00 -0.13 5.33
C ILE A 43 0.08 -1.08 4.56
N HIS A 44 -0.50 -0.63 3.44
CA HIS A 44 -1.36 -1.45 2.60
C HIS A 44 -0.65 -2.70 2.07
N GLU A 45 0.51 -2.51 1.44
CA GLU A 45 1.29 -3.62 0.88
C GLU A 45 1.87 -4.53 1.98
N ALA A 46 2.27 -3.97 3.12
CA ALA A 46 2.73 -4.76 4.26
C ALA A 46 1.60 -5.61 4.86
N CYS A 47 0.36 -5.10 4.92
CA CYS A 47 -0.79 -5.88 5.37
C CYS A 47 -1.07 -7.09 4.47
N HIS A 48 -0.75 -6.99 3.17
CA HIS A 48 -0.83 -8.11 2.25
C HIS A 48 0.16 -9.25 2.56
N LEU A 49 1.15 -9.05 3.44
CA LEU A 49 1.99 -10.14 3.95
C LEU A 49 1.20 -11.09 4.86
N LYS A 50 0.19 -10.58 5.60
CA LYS A 50 -0.66 -11.39 6.49
C LYS A 50 -2.01 -11.77 5.87
N VAL A 51 -2.65 -10.86 5.14
CA VAL A 51 -3.99 -11.07 4.56
C VAL A 51 -3.97 -10.71 3.08
N LYS A 52 -4.06 -11.71 2.20
CA LYS A 52 -3.83 -11.53 0.76
C LYS A 52 -4.97 -10.80 0.04
N ASN A 53 -6.20 -10.85 0.56
CA ASN A 53 -7.38 -10.24 -0.04
C ASN A 53 -7.90 -9.05 0.79
N HIS A 54 -8.62 -8.11 0.17
CA HIS A 54 -9.20 -6.92 0.83
C HIS A 54 -10.44 -7.22 1.71
N SER A 55 -10.44 -8.34 2.42
CA SER A 55 -11.49 -8.79 3.33
C SER A 55 -11.68 -7.85 4.53
N ALA A 56 -12.71 -8.11 5.34
CA ALA A 56 -12.91 -7.41 6.62
C ALA A 56 -11.67 -7.52 7.53
N LYS A 57 -11.02 -8.69 7.57
CA LYS A 57 -9.77 -8.91 8.31
C LYS A 57 -8.63 -8.00 7.81
N PHE A 58 -8.50 -7.83 6.49
CA PHE A 58 -7.51 -6.92 5.92
C PHE A 58 -7.79 -5.46 6.30
N ARG A 59 -9.05 -5.03 6.19
CA ARG A 59 -9.45 -3.66 6.55
C ARG A 59 -9.18 -3.37 8.02
N ALA A 60 -9.53 -4.29 8.92
CA ALA A 60 -9.24 -4.16 10.34
C ALA A 60 -7.74 -4.08 10.63
N LEU A 61 -6.93 -4.89 9.92
CA LEU A 61 -5.48 -4.86 10.06
C LEU A 61 -4.89 -3.52 9.58
N VAL A 62 -5.34 -3.00 8.44
CA VAL A 62 -4.90 -1.68 7.96
C VAL A 62 -5.30 -0.59 8.95
N GLU A 63 -6.55 -0.62 9.44
CA GLU A 63 -7.07 0.35 10.41
C GLU A 63 -6.27 0.36 11.72
N SER A 64 -5.78 -0.80 12.18
CA SER A 64 -4.94 -0.86 13.38
C SER A 64 -3.59 -0.15 13.25
N PHE A 65 -3.09 0.06 12.02
CA PHE A 65 -1.82 0.78 11.76
C PHE A 65 -2.04 2.19 11.20
N CYS A 66 -3.20 2.44 10.60
CA CYS A 66 -3.56 3.70 9.95
C CYS A 66 -5.07 3.94 10.20
N PRO A 67 -5.46 4.48 11.36
CA PRO A 67 -6.87 4.71 11.68
C PRO A 67 -7.56 5.62 10.65
N GLU A 68 -6.81 6.56 10.06
CA GLU A 68 -7.31 7.49 9.05
C GLU A 68 -7.36 6.90 7.61
N TYR A 69 -7.05 5.61 7.43
CA TYR A 69 -6.85 5.02 6.09
C TYR A 69 -8.02 5.23 5.13
N LYS A 70 -9.27 5.30 5.64
CA LYS A 70 -10.47 5.54 4.82
C LYS A 70 -10.39 6.90 4.12
N GLN A 71 -10.01 7.93 4.87
CA GLN A 71 -9.82 9.29 4.33
C GLN A 71 -8.61 9.33 3.41
N THR A 72 -7.46 8.81 3.86
CA THR A 72 -6.23 8.79 3.05
C THR A 72 -6.45 8.06 1.73
N ARG A 73 -7.18 6.94 1.73
CA ARG A 73 -7.55 6.19 0.53
C ARG A 73 -8.48 6.97 -0.39
N LYS A 74 -9.42 7.74 0.16
CA LYS A 74 -10.33 8.61 -0.61
C LYS A 74 -9.55 9.73 -1.30
N GLU A 75 -8.65 10.38 -0.58
CA GLU A 75 -7.76 11.42 -1.12
C GLU A 75 -6.81 10.86 -2.17
N LEU A 76 -6.19 9.70 -1.91
CA LEU A 76 -5.27 9.03 -2.83
C LEU A 76 -5.89 8.64 -4.17
N ARG A 77 -7.23 8.51 -4.25
CA ARG A 77 -7.93 8.28 -5.53
C ARG A 77 -7.95 9.52 -6.43
N LYS A 78 -7.80 10.73 -5.87
CA LYS A 78 -7.79 11.98 -6.64
C LYS A 78 -6.49 12.23 -7.39
N PHE A 79 -5.37 11.72 -6.85
CA PHE A 79 -4.05 11.83 -7.49
C PHE A 79 -3.84 10.83 -8.62
N ILE A 80 -4.79 9.90 -8.83
CA ILE A 80 -4.72 8.97 -9.95
C ILE A 80 -5.15 9.70 -11.22
N ILE A 81 -4.17 10.17 -11.98
CA ILE A 81 -4.33 10.54 -13.39
C ILE A 81 -4.54 9.24 -14.17
N LYS A 82 -5.49 9.24 -15.12
CA LYS A 82 -5.88 8.08 -15.92
C LYS A 82 -4.67 7.51 -16.65
#